data_AF-A0A7I4CJL8-F1
#
_entry.id   AF-A0A7I4CJL8-F1
#
_cell.length_a   1.000
_cell.length_b   1.000
_cell.length_c   1.000
_cell.angle_alpha   90.00
_cell.angle_beta   90.00
_cell.angle_gamma   90.00
#
_symmetry.space_group_name_H-M   'P 1'
#
loop_
_entity.id
_entity.type
_entity.pdbx_description
1 polymer ?
#
loop_
_entity_poly.entity_id
_entity_poly.type
_entity_poly.pdbx_seq_one_letter_code
_entity_poly.pdbx_strand_id
1 'polypeptide(L)'
;MAHKKMRSSLVALVLVVALVMSGVDATVRYGFYDHSCPNAKQIVFKEIQKAYEKNTVALGILRLIFHDCFVREACPGVVSCADILAFASRDTVILTKGKGWEVPAGRMDGSVSNVSDPPLNLPPATFTSQELVSVFAS
;
A
#
# COMPACT_ATOMS: atom_id res chain seq x y z
N MET A 1 38.87 7.93 -36.90
CA MET A 1 37.74 8.90 -36.78
C MET A 1 36.36 8.24 -36.68
N ALA A 2 36.07 7.14 -37.39
CA ALA A 2 34.77 6.44 -37.33
C ALA A 2 34.35 5.96 -35.92
N HIS A 3 35.29 5.43 -35.12
CA HIS A 3 35.01 4.99 -33.74
C HIS A 3 34.56 6.13 -32.80
N LYS A 4 35.02 7.37 -33.01
CA LYS A 4 34.62 8.53 -32.18
C LYS A 4 33.19 8.97 -32.51
N LYS A 5 32.82 8.91 -33.80
CA LYS A 5 31.48 9.22 -34.31
C LYS A 5 30.45 8.16 -33.86
N MET A 6 30.85 6.87 -33.87
CA MET A 6 30.02 5.77 -33.41
C MET A 6 29.78 5.78 -31.90
N ARG A 7 30.82 6.09 -31.10
CA ARG A 7 30.66 6.28 -29.63
C ARG A 7 29.78 7.47 -29.30
N SER A 8 29.94 8.59 -30.02
CA SER A 8 29.08 9.78 -29.84
C SER A 8 27.62 9.50 -30.19
N SER A 9 27.37 8.72 -31.26
CA SER A 9 26.02 8.35 -31.68
C SER A 9 25.36 7.36 -30.71
N LEU A 10 26.13 6.43 -30.13
CA LEU A 10 25.64 5.51 -29.09
C LEU A 10 25.27 6.27 -27.81
N VAL A 11 26.09 7.23 -27.38
CA VAL A 11 25.83 8.03 -26.17
C VAL A 11 24.55 8.87 -26.34
N ALA A 12 24.35 9.47 -27.52
CA ALA A 12 23.12 10.20 -27.81
C ALA A 12 21.88 9.29 -27.79
N LEU A 13 21.96 8.08 -28.36
CA LEU A 13 20.85 7.11 -28.35
C LEU A 13 20.51 6.64 -26.94
N VAL A 14 21.51 6.33 -26.11
CA VAL A 14 21.31 5.93 -24.71
C VAL A 14 20.69 7.05 -23.87
N LEU A 15 21.13 8.30 -24.06
CA LEU A 15 20.54 9.47 -23.40
C LEU A 15 19.08 9.69 -23.80
N VAL A 16 18.76 9.56 -25.09
CA VAL A 16 17.38 9.67 -25.58
C VAL A 16 16.51 8.57 -24.97
N VAL A 17 16.96 7.30 -24.98
CA VAL A 17 16.24 6.18 -24.36
C VAL A 17 16.01 6.41 -22.86
N ALA A 18 17.01 6.89 -22.12
CA ALA A 18 16.87 7.20 -20.69
C ALA A 18 15.83 8.31 -20.42
N LEU A 19 15.77 9.33 -21.28
CA LEU A 19 14.75 10.39 -21.21
C LEU A 19 13.34 9.86 -21.46
N VAL A 20 13.15 8.88 -22.35
CA VAL A 20 11.82 8.29 -22.62
C VAL A 20 11.32 7.37 -21.49
N MET A 21 12.22 6.85 -20.64
CA MET A 21 11.90 5.92 -19.56
C MET A 21 11.61 6.60 -18.21
N SER A 22 11.54 7.93 -18.17
CA SER A 22 11.31 8.72 -16.96
C SER A 22 9.85 8.72 -16.44
N GLY A 23 9.00 7.79 -16.91
CA GLY A 23 7.55 7.77 -16.67
C GLY A 23 6.99 6.55 -15.93
N VAL A 24 7.78 5.79 -15.18
CA VAL A 24 7.22 4.70 -14.36
C VAL A 24 6.63 5.28 -13.09
N ASP A 25 5.34 5.63 -13.15
CA ASP A 25 4.59 6.05 -11.97
C ASP A 25 4.40 4.85 -11.03
N ALA A 26 5.00 4.92 -9.84
CA ALA A 26 4.80 3.96 -8.74
C ALA A 26 3.46 4.20 -8.04
N THR A 27 2.43 4.52 -8.82
CA THR A 27 1.09 4.79 -8.34
C THR A 27 0.34 3.51 -8.05
N VAL A 28 -0.52 3.58 -7.04
CA VAL A 28 -1.50 2.54 -6.76
C VAL A 28 -2.47 2.43 -7.93
N ARG A 29 -2.86 1.21 -8.30
CA ARG A 29 -3.74 0.94 -9.44
C ARG A 29 -4.73 -0.17 -9.14
N TYR A 30 -5.87 -0.12 -9.83
CA TYR A 30 -6.83 -1.22 -9.81
C TYR A 30 -6.23 -2.45 -10.52
N GLY A 31 -6.63 -3.63 -10.07
CA GLY A 31 -6.16 -4.90 -10.62
C GLY A 31 -4.67 -5.21 -10.44
N PHE A 32 -3.95 -4.51 -9.56
CA PHE A 32 -2.49 -4.69 -9.37
C PHE A 32 -2.07 -6.15 -9.12
N TYR A 33 -2.90 -6.94 -8.41
CA TYR A 33 -2.63 -8.34 -8.07
C TYR A 33 -3.34 -9.36 -8.97
N ASP A 34 -4.06 -8.94 -10.02
CA ASP A 34 -4.97 -9.83 -10.75
C ASP A 34 -4.25 -11.00 -11.44
N HIS A 35 -2.99 -10.81 -11.86
CA HIS A 35 -2.18 -11.85 -12.49
C HIS A 35 -1.18 -12.52 -11.54
N SER A 36 -0.77 -11.85 -10.47
CA SER A 36 0.27 -12.32 -9.54
C SER A 36 -0.30 -13.04 -8.32
N CYS A 37 -1.44 -12.58 -7.82
CA CYS A 37 -2.16 -13.18 -6.69
C CYS A 37 -3.67 -12.85 -6.82
N PRO A 38 -4.41 -13.51 -7.73
CA PRO A 38 -5.82 -13.17 -8.03
C PRO A 38 -6.74 -13.28 -6.80
N ASN A 39 -6.38 -14.14 -5.85
CA ASN A 39 -7.17 -14.38 -4.64
C ASN A 39 -6.81 -13.45 -3.47
N ALA A 40 -5.88 -12.50 -3.64
CA ALA A 40 -5.39 -11.64 -2.55
C ALA A 40 -6.53 -10.99 -1.75
N LYS A 41 -7.44 -10.29 -2.44
CA LYS A 41 -8.57 -9.58 -1.81
C LYS A 41 -9.52 -10.54 -1.08
N GLN A 42 -9.76 -11.73 -1.62
CA GLN A 42 -10.65 -12.73 -1.02
C GLN A 42 -10.04 -13.36 0.24
N ILE A 43 -8.74 -13.64 0.21
CA ILE A 43 -8.02 -14.19 1.36
C ILE A 43 -8.07 -13.19 2.52
N VAL A 44 -7.80 -11.91 2.25
CA VAL A 44 -7.88 -10.86 3.28
C VAL A 44 -9.29 -10.77 3.85
N PHE A 45 -10.32 -10.72 2.99
CA PHE A 45 -11.72 -10.67 3.44
C PHE A 45 -12.08 -11.83 4.36
N LYS A 46 -11.65 -13.06 4.01
CA LYS A 46 -11.93 -14.27 4.79
C LYS A 46 -11.31 -14.20 6.19
N GLU A 47 -10.07 -13.72 6.31
CA GLU A 47 -9.43 -13.62 7.62
C GLU A 47 -10.06 -12.51 8.48
N ILE A 48 -10.44 -11.38 7.87
CA ILE A 48 -11.15 -10.31 8.58
C ILE A 48 -12.55 -10.76 9.01
N GLN A 49 -13.26 -11.53 8.17
CA GLN A 49 -14.54 -12.11 8.54
C GLN A 49 -14.42 -13.05 9.75
N LYS A 50 -13.42 -13.95 9.75
CA LYS A 50 -13.17 -14.82 10.92
C LYS A 50 -12.86 -14.02 12.18
N ALA A 51 -12.09 -12.94 12.07
CA ALA A 51 -11.79 -12.06 13.20
C ALA A 51 -13.06 -11.31 13.67
N TYR A 52 -13.97 -10.99 12.76
CA TYR A 52 -15.25 -10.34 13.06
C TYR A 52 -16.20 -11.26 13.81
N GLU A 53 -16.36 -12.50 13.36
CA GLU A 53 -17.19 -13.50 14.04
C GLU A 53 -16.71 -13.79 15.47
N LYS A 54 -15.42 -13.65 15.73
CA LYS A 54 -14.81 -13.79 17.06
C LYS A 54 -14.82 -12.51 17.90
N ASN A 55 -15.34 -11.40 17.38
CA ASN A 55 -15.29 -10.07 17.98
C ASN A 55 -13.85 -9.59 18.31
N THR A 56 -12.87 -10.01 17.52
CA THR A 56 -11.45 -9.67 17.69
C THR A 56 -10.90 -8.84 16.53
N VAL A 57 -11.75 -8.16 15.74
CA VAL A 57 -11.30 -7.38 14.57
C VAL A 57 -10.27 -6.33 14.95
N ALA A 58 -10.51 -5.57 16.03
CA ALA A 58 -9.58 -4.54 16.48
C ALA A 58 -8.19 -5.13 16.79
N LEU A 59 -8.15 -6.30 17.44
CA LEU A 59 -6.92 -7.02 17.74
C LEU A 59 -6.28 -7.61 16.47
N GLY A 60 -7.10 -8.09 15.52
CA GLY A 60 -6.64 -8.63 14.24
C GLY A 60 -6.02 -7.57 13.34
N ILE A 61 -6.64 -6.39 13.24
CA ILE A 61 -6.08 -5.24 12.51
C ILE A 61 -4.82 -4.73 13.22
N LEU A 62 -4.81 -4.67 14.55
CA LEU A 62 -3.61 -4.28 15.29
C LEU A 62 -2.45 -5.25 15.01
N ARG A 63 -2.72 -6.56 14.97
CA ARG A 63 -1.73 -7.58 14.59
C ARG A 63 -1.24 -7.42 13.15
N LEU A 64 -2.12 -7.06 12.22
CA LEU A 64 -1.77 -6.76 10.83
C LEU A 64 -0.82 -5.57 10.69
N ILE A 65 -1.04 -4.51 11.47
CA ILE A 65 -0.23 -3.30 11.40
C ILE A 65 1.20 -3.56 11.89
N PHE A 66 1.36 -4.37 12.93
CA PHE A 66 2.63 -4.46 13.65
C PHE A 66 3.41 -5.76 13.44
N HIS A 67 2.74 -6.87 13.12
CA HIS A 67 3.36 -8.19 13.30
C HIS A 67 3.18 -9.18 12.15
N ASP A 68 2.09 -9.13 11.37
CA ASP A 68 1.82 -10.19 10.40
C ASP A 68 1.25 -9.71 9.06
N CYS A 69 1.87 -10.23 8.00
CA CYS A 69 1.35 -10.15 6.63
C CYS A 69 0.92 -11.57 6.26
N PHE A 70 -0.26 -11.97 6.74
CA PHE A 70 -0.73 -13.37 6.74
C PHE A 70 -0.96 -13.96 5.34
N VAL A 71 -1.08 -13.13 4.30
CA VAL A 71 -1.25 -13.60 2.92
C VAL A 71 0.03 -14.28 2.39
N ARG A 72 1.15 -14.21 3.13
CA ARG A 72 2.43 -14.85 2.78
C ARG A 72 2.34 -16.33 2.47
N GLU A 73 1.48 -17.10 3.13
CA GLU A 73 1.39 -18.54 2.84
C GLU A 73 0.74 -18.84 1.49
N ALA A 74 -0.26 -18.05 1.11
CA ALA A 74 -0.98 -18.22 -0.15
C ALA A 74 -0.26 -17.54 -1.33
N CYS A 75 0.36 -16.39 -1.09
CA CYS A 75 1.09 -15.60 -2.09
C CYS A 75 2.42 -15.06 -1.50
N PRO A 76 3.46 -15.90 -1.41
CA PRO A 76 4.72 -15.55 -0.74
C PRO A 76 5.43 -14.38 -1.40
N GLY A 77 5.61 -13.29 -0.65
CA GLY A 77 6.38 -12.12 -1.10
C GLY A 77 5.74 -11.32 -2.23
N VAL A 78 4.47 -11.58 -2.57
CA VAL A 78 3.76 -10.88 -3.65
C VAL A 78 2.96 -9.71 -3.12
N VAL A 79 2.14 -9.93 -2.08
CA VAL A 79 1.22 -8.91 -1.55
C VAL A 79 1.88 -8.17 -0.38
N SER A 80 1.93 -6.84 -0.47
CA SER A 80 2.51 -6.00 0.59
C SER A 80 1.63 -5.93 1.83
N CYS A 81 2.25 -5.75 2.98
CA CYS A 81 1.58 -5.55 4.26
C CYS A 81 0.72 -4.27 4.24
N ALA A 82 1.21 -3.22 3.58
CA ALA A 82 0.49 -1.97 3.38
C ALA A 82 -0.82 -2.17 2.59
N ASP A 83 -0.83 -2.99 1.54
CA ASP A 83 -2.06 -3.28 0.80
C ASP A 83 -2.99 -4.23 1.56
N ILE A 84 -2.46 -5.19 2.31
CA ILE A 84 -3.26 -6.04 3.21
C ILE A 84 -4.02 -5.17 4.21
N LEU A 85 -3.37 -4.17 4.80
CA LEU A 85 -4.01 -3.23 5.73
C LEU A 85 -5.12 -2.41 5.05
N ALA A 86 -4.89 -1.95 3.82
CA ALA A 86 -5.87 -1.18 3.06
C ALA A 86 -7.11 -2.04 2.71
N PHE A 87 -6.90 -3.29 2.28
CA PHE A 87 -7.99 -4.23 2.03
C PHE A 87 -8.75 -4.58 3.31
N ALA A 88 -8.03 -4.88 4.41
CA ALA A 88 -8.63 -5.21 5.69
C ALA A 88 -9.51 -4.10 6.26
N SER A 89 -9.08 -2.84 6.09
CA SER A 89 -9.84 -1.66 6.51
C SER A 89 -11.17 -1.56 5.76
N ARG A 90 -11.13 -1.73 4.43
CA ARG A 90 -12.33 -1.76 3.59
C ARG A 90 -13.26 -2.91 3.96
N ASP A 91 -12.71 -4.10 4.16
CA ASP A 91 -13.47 -5.30 4.51
C ASP A 91 -14.18 -5.15 5.86
N THR A 92 -13.52 -4.52 6.83
CA THR A 92 -14.11 -4.19 8.13
C THR A 92 -15.32 -3.27 7.99
N VAL A 93 -15.22 -2.23 7.15
CA VAL A 93 -16.36 -1.34 6.89
C VAL A 93 -17.53 -2.08 6.24
N ILE A 94 -17.28 -3.00 5.32
CA ILE A 94 -18.34 -3.84 4.73
C ILE A 94 -19.02 -4.68 5.82
N LEU A 95 -18.25 -5.33 6.70
CA LEU A 95 -18.78 -6.19 7.76
C LEU A 95 -19.56 -5.40 8.81
N THR A 96 -19.21 -4.14 9.08
CA THR A 96 -19.97 -3.25 9.96
C THR A 96 -21.17 -2.58 9.27
N LYS A 97 -21.61 -3.12 8.12
CA LYS A 97 -22.76 -2.64 7.31
C LYS A 97 -22.53 -1.28 6.66
N GLY A 98 -21.28 -0.86 6.51
CA GLY A 98 -20.91 0.30 5.70
C GLY A 98 -20.87 0.01 4.20
N LYS A 99 -20.66 1.06 3.40
CA LYS A 99 -20.54 0.95 1.94
C LYS A 99 -19.14 0.45 1.57
N GLY A 100 -19.06 -0.60 0.76
CA GLY A 100 -17.80 -1.04 0.17
C GLY A 100 -17.31 -0.12 -0.96
N TRP A 101 -16.00 -0.05 -1.13
CA TRP A 101 -15.36 0.60 -2.28
C TRP A 101 -14.25 -0.31 -2.83
N GLU A 102 -13.79 0.02 -4.03
CA GLU A 102 -12.62 -0.63 -4.61
C GLU A 102 -11.35 0.04 -4.08
N VAL A 103 -10.40 -0.77 -3.61
CA VAL A 103 -9.12 -0.30 -3.10
C VAL A 103 -8.06 -0.49 -4.18
N PRO A 104 -7.43 0.58 -4.69
CA PRO A 104 -6.26 0.44 -5.56
C PRO A 104 -5.08 -0.10 -4.75
N ALA A 105 -4.21 -0.86 -5.40
CA ALA A 105 -3.10 -1.58 -4.78
C ALA A 105 -1.77 -1.30 -5.48
N GLY A 106 -0.67 -1.74 -4.90
CA GLY A 106 0.70 -1.43 -5.30
C GLY A 106 1.47 -0.61 -4.26
N ARG A 107 0.98 -0.52 -3.01
CA ARG A 107 1.73 0.10 -1.92
C ARG A 107 2.95 -0.74 -1.59
N MET A 108 4.06 -0.10 -1.26
CA MET A 108 5.28 -0.77 -0.81
C MET A 108 5.37 -0.71 0.72
N ASP A 109 6.01 -1.72 1.31
CA ASP A 109 6.22 -1.78 2.75
C ASP A 109 7.43 -0.91 3.15
N GLY A 110 7.27 -0.15 4.24
CA GLY A 110 8.37 0.61 4.82
C GLY A 110 9.43 -0.32 5.41
N SER A 111 10.71 0.01 5.25
CA SER A 111 11.82 -0.78 5.79
C SER A 111 12.22 -0.40 7.23
N VAL A 112 11.64 0.67 7.78
CA VAL A 112 11.97 1.20 9.10
C VAL A 112 10.68 1.67 9.79
N SER A 113 10.53 1.33 11.06
CA SER A 113 9.50 1.90 11.94
C SER A 113 10.12 2.95 12.85
N ASN A 114 9.46 4.10 13.01
CA ASN A 114 9.94 5.20 13.86
C ASN A 114 8.89 5.54 14.91
N VAL A 115 9.19 5.28 16.19
CA VAL A 115 8.28 5.56 17.32
C VAL A 115 8.07 7.04 17.58
N SER A 116 8.97 7.90 17.11
CA SER A 116 8.83 9.36 17.22
C SER A 116 7.88 9.96 16.18
N ASP A 117 7.49 9.20 15.16
CA ASP A 117 6.65 9.67 14.06
C ASP A 117 5.16 9.85 14.44
N PRO A 118 4.50 8.91 15.16
CA PRO A 118 3.09 9.07 15.53
C PRO A 118 2.78 10.34 16.35
N PRO A 119 3.56 10.73 17.37
CA PRO A 119 3.29 11.96 18.13
C PRO A 119 3.42 13.25 17.29
N LEU A 120 4.13 13.21 16.16
CA LEU A 120 4.33 14.37 15.28
C LEU A 120 3.24 14.48 14.22
N ASN A 121 2.71 13.34 13.76
CA ASN A 121 1.81 13.29 12.60
C ASN A 121 0.38 12.82 12.92
N LEU A 122 0.12 12.29 14.13
CA LEU A 122 -1.23 11.93 14.57
C LEU A 122 -1.83 13.02 15.46
N PRO A 123 -3.04 13.51 15.16
CA PRO A 123 -3.71 14.47 16.02
C PRO A 123 -4.07 13.81 17.36
N PRO A 124 -3.74 14.43 18.51
CA PRO A 124 -4.19 13.96 19.80
C PRO A 124 -5.69 14.21 19.97
N ALA A 125 -6.33 13.42 20.84
CA ALA A 125 -7.77 13.49 21.10
C ALA A 125 -8.23 14.83 21.72
N THR A 126 -7.31 15.68 22.15
CA THR A 126 -7.57 17.00 22.74
C THR A 126 -7.69 18.12 21.70
N PHE A 127 -7.40 17.85 20.42
CA PHE A 127 -7.48 18.88 19.38
C PHE A 127 -8.92 19.36 19.15
N THR A 128 -9.04 20.67 18.97
CA THR A 128 -10.27 21.34 18.53
C THR A 128 -10.56 21.06 17.06
N SER A 129 -11.78 21.37 16.62
CA SER A 129 -12.17 21.21 15.23
C SER A 129 -11.32 22.04 14.27
N GLN A 130 -10.89 23.25 14.67
CA GLN A 130 -10.03 24.09 13.84
C GLN A 130 -8.62 23.49 13.68
N GLU A 131 -8.06 22.95 14.76
CA GLU A 131 -6.75 22.29 14.73
C GLU A 131 -6.78 21.02 13.88
N LEU A 132 -7.84 20.21 14.01
CA LEU A 132 -8.03 19.03 13.14
C LEU A 132 -8.10 19.43 11.66
N VAL A 133 -8.83 20.49 11.31
CA VAL A 133 -8.87 20.96 9.92
C VAL A 133 -7.47 21.33 9.43
N SER A 134 -6.66 22.00 10.25
CA SER A 134 -5.29 22.35 9.83
C SER A 134 -4.39 21.13 9.60
N VAL A 135 -4.56 20.06 10.37
CA VAL A 135 -3.79 18.81 10.22
C VAL A 135 -4.21 18.01 8.98
N PHE A 136 -5.50 17.96 8.65
CA PHE A 136 -5.99 17.17 7.52
C PHE A 136 -6.00 17.93 6.18
N ALA A 137 -5.74 19.24 6.20
CA ALA A 137 -5.71 20.07 4.99
C ALA A 137 -4.35 20.07 4.27
N SER A 138 -3.28 19.61 4.93
CA SER A 138 -1.94 19.44 4.36
C SER A 138 -1.77 18.10 3.65
#